data_AF-A0A0D3KQT4-F1
#
_entry.id   AF-A0A0D3KQT4-F1
#
_cell.length_a   1.000
_cell.length_b   1.000
_cell.length_c   1.000
_cell.angle_alpha   90.00
_cell.angle_beta   90.00
_cell.angle_gamma   90.00
#
_symmetry.space_group_name_H-M   'P 1'
#
loop_
_entity.id
_entity.type
_entity.pdbx_description
1 polymer ?
#
loop_
_entity_poly.entity_id
_entity_poly.type
_entity_poly.pdbx_seq_one_letter_code
_entity_poly.pdbx_strand_id
1 'polypeptide(L)'
;MLARRRPHTLRPPSVAGLRALRSTPPAQIGPLLAGLGVAGVLYGTRLLLQAAQNPKFQEAMRRGGGGDGSPDGDPEREPDPSRGRTDSGEPAPRRTAEQPSYFTTEAMGCSLGEGSKDWSGACAAVFEGGAPRVVENENGGRVTPSVVAFADDGEALVGLTAKKLLFSSRATAVYGHQLLLGRAFESRETEALLAATKATPFDVVPDEQGLAAVRVHGVLHPPAELAARTLAALKESAERVAGRSVTVAVAGVRSPCPPPPPPLPAGCRRCGRSARPLPPPCTPPPLAPPPLAPPPSAPPSPPPSPPPSPPPSPPPSAPPSAPPSAPPAPLLPSAAAARPSQVPAPVDEPLRAAMAAVARRAGVQRLELVPSAVAAALAAEDEFPDELASAGTLGVLEMSGLSSSLTVLAKRPEGAEGGGGGWVWEVAASHRQHGVGGESLDGALVEHLVRGFREAHGIDLSADHLALVRLHEASEAAILALCSSPSVPVSLPFITADASGPKHLEQTLSRAALERLIEPALAAAIDALPAALADASPAPQGVDQLLLAGGAARLDAVGERVGRALGRAPLRPARPEESVAVGATIYARRLQEREFGGA
;
A
#
# COMPACT_ATOMS: atom_id res chain seq x y z
N MET A 1 -28.60 -38.81 -28.02
CA MET A 1 -29.58 -37.70 -28.04
C MET A 1 -29.86 -37.28 -26.60
N LEU A 2 -29.29 -36.16 -26.14
CA LEU A 2 -29.84 -35.32 -25.07
C LEU A 2 -29.02 -34.03 -25.10
N ALA A 3 -29.64 -32.99 -25.66
CA ALA A 3 -29.03 -31.72 -26.01
C ALA A 3 -29.16 -30.72 -24.86
N ARG A 4 -28.09 -29.92 -24.69
CA ARG A 4 -28.04 -28.49 -24.32
C ARG A 4 -29.26 -27.91 -23.58
N ARG A 5 -29.09 -27.57 -22.29
CA ARG A 5 -29.57 -26.30 -21.70
C ARG A 5 -28.59 -25.81 -20.63
N ARG A 6 -28.18 -24.54 -20.75
CA ARG A 6 -27.36 -23.80 -19.77
C ARG A 6 -28.20 -23.53 -18.51
N PRO A 7 -27.62 -23.45 -17.30
CA PRO A 7 -28.32 -22.89 -16.15
C PRO A 7 -28.32 -21.35 -16.28
N HIS A 8 -29.52 -20.77 -16.25
CA HIS A 8 -29.73 -19.33 -16.19
C HIS A 8 -29.43 -18.78 -14.79
N THR A 9 -28.90 -17.57 -14.75
CA THR A 9 -28.85 -16.62 -13.63
C THR A 9 -30.01 -16.77 -12.64
N LEU A 10 -29.71 -17.05 -11.37
CA LEU A 10 -30.68 -16.94 -10.28
C LEU A 10 -30.95 -15.45 -10.03
N ARG A 11 -32.13 -14.97 -10.44
CA ARG A 11 -32.67 -13.69 -9.95
C ARG A 11 -33.22 -13.89 -8.52
N PRO A 12 -33.12 -12.89 -7.64
CA PRO A 12 -33.77 -12.93 -6.34
C PRO A 12 -35.30 -13.15 -6.53
N PRO A 13 -35.96 -13.91 -5.65
CA PRO A 13 -37.38 -14.19 -5.79
C PRO A 13 -38.17 -12.89 -5.70
N SER A 14 -39.15 -12.73 -6.61
CA SER A 14 -40.04 -11.58 -6.57
C SER A 14 -40.86 -11.56 -5.27
N VAL A 15 -41.32 -10.38 -4.86
CA VAL A 15 -42.23 -10.22 -3.71
C VAL A 15 -43.49 -11.08 -3.84
N ALA A 16 -43.92 -11.39 -5.07
CA ALA A 16 -45.00 -12.33 -5.36
C ALA A 16 -44.60 -13.80 -5.06
N GLY A 17 -43.37 -14.21 -5.38
CA GLY A 17 -42.83 -15.54 -5.05
C GLY A 17 -42.70 -15.80 -3.55
N LEU A 18 -42.33 -14.76 -2.78
CA LEU A 18 -42.28 -14.84 -1.31
C LEU A 18 -43.68 -14.89 -0.66
N ARG A 19 -44.70 -14.30 -1.29
CA ARG A 19 -46.11 -14.42 -0.83
C ARG A 19 -46.68 -15.82 -1.08
N ALA A 20 -46.35 -16.44 -2.20
CA ALA A 20 -46.80 -17.80 -2.53
C ALA A 20 -46.29 -18.84 -1.51
N LEU A 21 -45.05 -18.69 -1.02
CA LEU A 21 -44.47 -19.54 0.03
C LEU A 21 -45.19 -19.43 1.38
N ARG A 22 -45.87 -18.30 1.65
CA ARG A 22 -46.62 -18.07 2.90
C ARG A 22 -47.98 -18.76 2.92
N SER A 23 -48.54 -19.09 1.75
CA SER A 23 -49.83 -19.76 1.59
C SER A 23 -49.74 -21.27 1.37
N THR A 24 -48.53 -21.83 1.23
CA THR A 24 -48.34 -23.26 0.97
C THR A 24 -48.39 -24.07 2.27
N PRO A 25 -49.25 -25.10 2.38
CA PRO A 25 -49.30 -25.95 3.56
C PRO A 25 -47.94 -26.64 3.82
N PRO A 26 -47.51 -26.79 5.09
CA PRO A 26 -46.18 -27.32 5.43
C PRO A 26 -45.86 -28.69 4.80
N ALA A 27 -46.88 -29.53 4.60
CA ALA A 27 -46.74 -30.86 4.01
C ALA A 27 -46.30 -30.86 2.53
N GLN A 28 -46.45 -29.73 1.82
CA GLN A 28 -46.11 -29.60 0.39
C GLN A 28 -44.77 -28.87 0.14
N ILE A 29 -44.11 -28.38 1.20
CA ILE A 29 -42.82 -27.68 1.09
C ILE A 29 -41.65 -28.70 0.99
N GLY A 30 -41.82 -29.89 1.58
CA GLY A 30 -40.80 -30.96 1.61
C GLY A 30 -40.27 -31.39 0.22
N PRO A 31 -41.12 -31.66 -0.78
CA PRO A 31 -40.67 -32.06 -2.12
C PRO A 31 -39.93 -30.96 -2.89
N LEU A 32 -40.17 -29.67 -2.58
CA LEU A 32 -39.51 -28.53 -3.20
C LEU A 32 -38.09 -28.27 -2.65
N LEU A 33 -37.78 -28.79 -1.46
CA LEU A 33 -36.48 -28.65 -0.79
C LEU A 33 -35.58 -29.88 -0.94
N ALA A 34 -36.05 -30.96 -1.56
CA ALA A 34 -35.28 -32.19 -1.76
C ALA A 34 -34.02 -32.03 -2.64
N GLY A 35 -33.85 -30.88 -3.31
CA GLY A 35 -32.64 -30.55 -4.08
C GLY A 35 -31.58 -29.74 -3.32
N LEU A 36 -31.86 -29.30 -2.09
CA LEU A 36 -30.94 -28.51 -1.28
C LEU A 36 -30.58 -29.33 -0.03
N GLY A 37 -29.37 -29.89 -0.01
CA GLY A 37 -28.91 -30.74 1.08
C GLY A 37 -29.10 -30.12 2.48
N VAL A 38 -29.09 -30.98 3.50
CA VAL A 38 -29.48 -30.72 4.91
C VAL A 38 -28.89 -29.43 5.53
N ALA A 39 -27.71 -28.98 5.08
CA ALA A 39 -27.08 -27.73 5.53
C ALA A 39 -27.81 -26.45 5.07
N GLY A 40 -28.43 -26.46 3.87
CA GLY A 40 -29.15 -25.30 3.33
C GLY A 40 -30.47 -25.03 4.05
N VAL A 41 -31.15 -26.11 4.49
CA VAL A 41 -32.40 -26.02 5.25
C VAL A 41 -32.15 -25.44 6.64
N LEU A 42 -31.08 -25.85 7.33
CA LEU A 42 -30.72 -25.32 8.65
C LEU A 42 -30.28 -23.85 8.60
N TYR A 43 -29.53 -23.47 7.57
CA TYR A 43 -29.06 -22.08 7.40
C TYR A 43 -30.20 -21.13 7.01
N GLY A 44 -31.08 -21.54 6.08
CA GLY A 44 -32.25 -20.75 5.68
C GLY A 44 -33.27 -20.57 6.81
N THR A 45 -33.50 -21.61 7.62
CA THR A 45 -34.41 -21.53 8.77
C THR A 45 -33.86 -20.62 9.87
N ARG A 46 -32.54 -20.62 10.09
CA ARG A 46 -31.86 -19.73 11.05
C ARG A 46 -31.93 -18.26 10.64
N LEU A 47 -31.74 -17.95 9.35
CA LEU A 47 -31.86 -16.59 8.82
C LEU A 47 -33.29 -16.06 8.88
N LEU A 48 -34.29 -16.91 8.61
CA LEU A 48 -35.71 -16.54 8.73
C LEU A 48 -36.12 -16.28 10.18
N LEU A 49 -35.61 -17.08 11.13
CA LEU A 49 -35.84 -16.87 12.57
C LEU A 49 -35.14 -15.59 13.08
N GLN A 50 -33.93 -15.28 12.61
CA GLN A 50 -33.24 -14.02 12.95
C GLN A 50 -33.92 -12.79 12.34
N ALA A 51 -34.45 -12.90 11.13
CA ALA A 51 -35.21 -11.82 10.50
C ALA A 51 -36.54 -11.55 11.22
N ALA A 52 -37.22 -12.60 11.70
CA ALA A 52 -38.48 -12.48 12.44
C ALA A 52 -38.31 -11.81 13.82
N GLN A 53 -37.12 -11.87 14.42
CA GLN A 53 -36.79 -11.25 15.71
C GLN A 53 -36.25 -9.81 15.58
N ASN A 54 -36.08 -9.29 14.36
CA ASN A 54 -35.57 -7.93 14.15
C ASN A 54 -36.69 -6.89 14.32
N PRO A 55 -36.61 -5.97 15.31
CA PRO A 55 -37.67 -5.01 15.59
C PRO A 55 -37.90 -4.01 14.43
N LYS A 56 -36.88 -3.68 13.64
CA LYS A 56 -37.02 -2.82 12.45
C LYS A 56 -37.81 -3.52 11.33
N PHE A 57 -37.66 -4.85 11.21
CA PHE A 57 -38.41 -5.65 10.24
C PHE A 57 -39.88 -5.78 10.63
N GLN A 58 -40.18 -5.96 11.93
CA GLN A 58 -41.56 -5.96 12.43
C GLN A 58 -42.25 -4.60 12.26
N GLU A 59 -41.51 -3.51 12.41
CA GLU A 59 -42.02 -2.15 12.20
C GLU A 59 -42.30 -1.85 10.71
N ALA A 60 -41.44 -2.30 9.81
CA ALA A 60 -41.66 -2.19 8.36
C ALA A 60 -42.90 -2.99 7.91
N MET A 61 -43.14 -4.16 8.50
CA MET A 61 -44.33 -4.98 8.21
C MET A 61 -45.63 -4.38 8.77
N ARG A 62 -45.58 -3.63 9.88
CA ARG A 62 -46.73 -2.91 10.44
C ARG A 62 -47.14 -1.68 9.62
N ARG A 63 -46.19 -1.03 8.94
CA ARG A 63 -46.46 0.15 8.10
C ARG A 63 -46.99 -0.17 6.69
N GLY A 64 -46.96 -1.44 6.28
CA GLY A 64 -47.31 -1.88 4.91
C GLY A 64 -48.79 -2.24 4.67
N GLY A 65 -49.74 -1.68 5.42
CA GLY A 65 -51.17 -1.97 5.26
C GLY A 65 -52.02 -0.71 5.26
N GLY A 66 -52.19 -0.09 4.09
CA GLY A 66 -53.09 1.04 3.88
C GLY A 66 -52.97 1.55 2.46
N GLY A 67 -53.87 1.13 1.58
CA GLY A 67 -53.88 1.41 0.15
C GLY A 67 -55.07 0.72 -0.50
N ASP A 68 -56.24 1.16 -0.08
CA ASP A 68 -57.56 0.93 -0.63
C ASP A 68 -57.65 1.42 -2.08
N GLY A 69 -58.03 0.51 -2.97
CA GLY A 69 -58.28 0.79 -4.38
C GLY A 69 -59.71 1.24 -4.66
N SER A 70 -59.87 1.98 -5.76
CA SER A 70 -61.08 1.93 -6.57
C SER A 70 -60.68 1.93 -8.05
N PRO A 71 -61.21 1.00 -8.87
CA PRO A 71 -60.97 0.94 -10.30
C PRO A 71 -62.17 1.54 -11.05
N ASP A 72 -61.95 2.51 -11.93
CA ASP A 72 -62.87 2.81 -13.06
C ASP A 72 -62.25 3.89 -13.98
N GLY A 73 -62.31 3.66 -15.31
CA GLY A 73 -62.35 4.75 -16.31
C GLY A 73 -61.18 4.88 -17.32
N ASP A 74 -61.21 4.03 -18.35
CA ASP A 74 -60.82 4.13 -19.78
C ASP A 74 -59.67 5.02 -20.34
N PRO A 75 -59.06 4.57 -21.48
CA PRO A 75 -57.89 5.18 -22.12
C PRO A 75 -58.27 6.24 -23.19
N GLU A 76 -57.25 7.00 -23.63
CA GLU A 76 -57.24 8.00 -24.71
C GLU A 76 -57.60 9.45 -24.35
N ARG A 77 -56.56 10.28 -24.18
CA ARG A 77 -56.55 11.68 -24.65
C ARG A 77 -55.14 12.20 -24.84
N GLU A 78 -54.79 12.54 -26.09
CA GLU A 78 -53.61 13.33 -26.45
C GLU A 78 -53.70 14.77 -25.89
N PRO A 79 -52.56 15.48 -25.74
CA PRO A 79 -52.49 16.72 -24.96
C PRO A 79 -52.94 17.96 -25.74
N ASP A 80 -53.65 18.86 -25.05
CA ASP A 80 -54.08 20.17 -25.56
C ASP A 80 -52.88 21.17 -25.62
N PRO A 81 -52.53 21.73 -26.79
CA PRO A 81 -51.35 22.57 -27.00
C PRO A 81 -51.67 24.07 -26.79
N SER A 82 -52.30 24.44 -25.67
CA SER A 82 -52.77 25.83 -25.53
C SER A 82 -52.69 26.42 -24.11
N ARG A 83 -51.52 26.39 -23.46
CA ARG A 83 -51.20 27.35 -22.39
C ARG A 83 -49.80 27.94 -22.51
N GLY A 84 -49.72 28.98 -23.33
CA GLY A 84 -49.18 30.30 -22.99
C GLY A 84 -47.80 30.37 -22.34
N ARG A 85 -46.80 30.63 -23.18
CA ARG A 85 -45.57 31.34 -22.82
C ARG A 85 -45.89 32.64 -22.08
N THR A 86 -45.33 32.81 -20.89
CA THR A 86 -44.94 34.14 -20.40
C THR A 86 -43.43 34.18 -20.33
N ASP A 87 -42.88 35.03 -21.18
CA ASP A 87 -41.47 35.34 -21.35
C ASP A 87 -41.06 36.30 -20.23
N SER A 88 -40.35 35.80 -19.22
CA SER A 88 -39.57 36.63 -18.30
C SER A 88 -38.16 36.06 -18.31
N GLY A 89 -37.28 36.75 -19.04
CA GLY A 89 -35.88 36.38 -19.22
C GLY A 89 -35.14 36.31 -17.89
N GLU A 90 -34.76 35.10 -17.52
CA GLU A 90 -33.66 34.82 -16.60
C GLU A 90 -32.65 33.97 -17.38
N PRO A 91 -31.36 34.34 -17.44
CA PRO A 91 -30.38 33.49 -18.09
C PRO A 91 -30.27 32.19 -17.28
N ALA A 92 -30.58 31.06 -17.92
CA ALA A 92 -30.45 29.75 -17.30
C ALA A 92 -29.03 29.60 -16.68
N PRO A 93 -28.91 29.19 -15.41
CA PRO A 93 -27.60 29.01 -14.81
C PRO A 93 -26.84 27.96 -15.62
N ARG A 94 -25.67 28.35 -16.15
CA ARG A 94 -24.71 27.41 -16.71
C ARG A 94 -24.40 26.41 -15.61
N ARG A 95 -24.88 25.17 -15.74
CA ARG A 95 -24.41 24.04 -14.94
C ARG A 95 -22.94 23.83 -15.27
N THR A 96 -22.06 24.53 -14.58
CA THR A 96 -20.73 24.02 -14.28
C THR A 96 -20.94 22.68 -13.61
N ALA A 97 -20.34 21.60 -14.14
CA ALA A 97 -20.34 20.32 -13.45
C ALA A 97 -19.77 20.56 -12.04
N GLU A 98 -20.64 20.52 -11.02
CA GLU A 98 -20.21 20.64 -9.63
C GLU A 98 -19.22 19.51 -9.38
N GLN A 99 -17.96 19.87 -9.15
CA GLN A 99 -17.01 18.92 -8.60
C GLN A 99 -17.53 18.53 -7.21
N PRO A 100 -17.60 17.22 -6.88
CA PRO A 100 -18.11 16.80 -5.59
C PRO A 100 -17.26 17.44 -4.49
N SER A 101 -17.92 18.25 -3.66
CA SER A 101 -17.30 18.87 -2.50
C SER A 101 -16.98 17.80 -1.45
N TYR A 102 -15.96 18.04 -0.61
CA TYR A 102 -15.73 17.21 0.58
C TYR A 102 -16.89 17.28 1.60
N PHE A 103 -17.92 18.12 1.35
CA PHE A 103 -18.96 18.50 2.30
C PHE A 103 -20.13 17.49 2.38
N THR A 104 -20.57 16.97 1.23
CA THR A 104 -21.74 16.06 1.16
C THR A 104 -21.35 14.59 1.22
N THR A 105 -20.05 14.29 1.24
CA THR A 105 -19.57 12.93 1.04
C THR A 105 -18.44 12.60 2.00
N GLU A 106 -18.55 11.43 2.63
CA GLU A 106 -17.47 10.95 3.47
C GLU A 106 -16.21 10.74 2.63
N ALA A 107 -15.11 11.30 3.13
CA ALA A 107 -13.79 11.00 2.64
C ALA A 107 -13.21 9.84 3.45
N MET A 108 -12.61 8.87 2.75
CA MET A 108 -11.76 7.88 3.40
C MET A 108 -10.28 8.27 3.23
N GLY A 109 -9.47 8.06 4.26
CA GLY A 109 -8.02 7.98 4.11
C GLY A 109 -7.60 6.55 3.83
N CYS A 110 -6.64 6.33 2.94
CA CYS A 110 -6.17 4.97 2.66
C CYS A 110 -4.68 4.89 2.32
N SER A 111 -4.14 3.69 2.47
CA SER A 111 -2.89 3.24 1.87
C SER A 111 -3.19 2.01 1.01
N LEU A 112 -2.65 1.95 -0.22
CA LEU A 112 -2.89 0.80 -1.11
C LEU A 112 -2.02 -0.42 -0.81
N GLY A 113 -1.05 -0.28 0.10
CA GLY A 113 -0.04 -1.29 0.43
C GLY A 113 0.87 -1.65 -0.75
N GLU A 114 1.99 -2.31 -0.45
CA GLU A 114 3.00 -2.69 -1.46
C GLU A 114 3.39 -4.18 -1.36
N GLY A 115 2.77 -4.95 -0.46
CA GLY A 115 3.15 -6.34 -0.24
C GLY A 115 1.98 -7.31 -0.09
N SER A 116 2.29 -8.59 -0.20
CA SER A 116 1.32 -9.70 -0.12
C SER A 116 0.89 -10.05 1.31
N LYS A 117 1.52 -9.42 2.31
CA LYS A 117 1.51 -9.82 3.72
C LYS A 117 0.72 -8.84 4.59
N ASP A 118 0.23 -9.31 5.72
CA ASP A 118 -0.63 -8.62 6.69
C ASP A 118 0.06 -7.38 7.29
N TRP A 119 1.39 -7.40 7.42
CA TRP A 119 2.19 -6.22 7.81
C TRP A 119 2.62 -5.30 6.66
N SER A 120 2.13 -5.55 5.44
CA SER A 120 2.48 -4.80 4.21
C SER A 120 1.30 -4.48 3.30
N GLY A 121 0.09 -4.80 3.75
CA GLY A 121 -1.14 -4.68 2.99
C GLY A 121 -1.73 -3.26 3.00
N ALA A 122 -2.86 -3.14 2.31
CA ALA A 122 -3.65 -1.94 2.19
C ALA A 122 -4.48 -1.68 3.45
N CYS A 123 -4.68 -0.42 3.81
CA CYS A 123 -5.45 -0.01 4.97
C CYS A 123 -6.37 1.16 4.61
N ALA A 124 -7.54 1.24 5.25
CA ALA A 124 -8.47 2.34 5.09
C ALA A 124 -8.97 2.83 6.45
N ALA A 125 -9.24 4.12 6.54
CA ALA A 125 -9.83 4.75 7.71
C ALA A 125 -10.86 5.81 7.27
N VAL A 126 -11.82 6.06 8.15
CA VAL A 126 -12.86 7.08 8.00
C VAL A 126 -12.84 7.99 9.22
N PHE A 127 -13.37 9.20 9.10
CA PHE A 127 -13.47 10.11 10.24
C PHE A 127 -14.85 9.95 10.91
N GLU A 128 -14.89 9.41 12.12
CA GLU A 128 -16.12 9.11 12.84
C GLU A 128 -15.99 9.50 14.32
N GLY A 129 -17.01 10.15 14.88
CA GLY A 129 -17.01 10.52 16.30
C GLY A 129 -15.93 11.52 16.71
N GLY A 130 -15.40 12.31 15.77
CA GLY A 130 -14.36 13.31 16.04
C GLY A 130 -12.94 12.78 15.92
N ALA A 131 -12.73 11.51 15.55
CA ALA A 131 -11.41 10.93 15.37
C ALA A 131 -11.35 10.02 14.13
N PRO A 132 -10.16 9.77 13.57
CA PRO A 132 -9.98 8.72 12.57
C PRO A 132 -10.27 7.34 13.18
N ARG A 133 -11.00 6.53 12.42
CA ARG A 133 -11.31 5.14 12.75
C ARG A 133 -10.90 4.25 11.59
N VAL A 134 -10.01 3.29 11.86
CA VAL A 134 -9.62 2.27 10.88
C VAL A 134 -10.78 1.32 10.60
N VAL A 135 -10.94 1.01 9.31
CA VAL A 135 -12.01 0.19 8.75
C VAL A 135 -11.57 -1.27 8.72
N GLU A 136 -12.42 -2.15 9.25
CA GLU A 136 -12.24 -3.59 9.11
C GLU A 136 -12.70 -4.06 7.72
N ASN A 137 -11.97 -4.96 7.10
CA ASN A 137 -12.34 -5.59 5.85
C ASN A 137 -13.38 -6.71 6.05
N GLU A 138 -13.80 -7.34 4.95
CA GLU A 138 -14.78 -8.44 4.94
C GLU A 138 -14.41 -9.63 5.86
N ASN A 139 -13.12 -9.80 6.16
CA ASN A 139 -12.60 -10.89 6.99
C ASN A 139 -12.38 -10.46 8.46
N GLY A 140 -12.78 -9.24 8.83
CA GLY A 140 -12.57 -8.67 10.17
C GLY A 140 -11.15 -8.17 10.42
N GLY A 141 -10.27 -8.20 9.42
CA GLY A 141 -8.91 -7.67 9.51
C GLY A 141 -8.88 -6.15 9.28
N ARG A 142 -7.95 -5.45 9.92
CA ARG A 142 -7.74 -4.00 9.72
C ARG A 142 -6.81 -3.67 8.55
N VAL A 143 -6.04 -4.66 8.11
CA VAL A 143 -5.19 -4.59 6.94
C VAL A 143 -5.69 -5.62 5.93
N THR A 144 -5.77 -5.20 4.67
CA THR A 144 -6.18 -6.01 3.54
C THR A 144 -4.95 -6.35 2.71
N PRO A 145 -4.55 -7.62 2.54
CA PRO A 145 -3.42 -7.98 1.69
C PRO A 145 -3.52 -7.32 0.31
N SER A 146 -2.43 -6.72 -0.17
CA SER A 146 -2.40 -6.01 -1.46
C SER A 146 -2.23 -6.97 -2.64
N VAL A 147 -3.10 -7.97 -2.68
CA VAL A 147 -3.08 -9.09 -3.63
C VAL A 147 -4.36 -9.05 -4.45
N VAL A 148 -4.21 -9.21 -5.75
CA VAL A 148 -5.32 -9.39 -6.71
C VAL A 148 -5.13 -10.72 -7.40
N ALA A 149 -6.16 -11.55 -7.44
CA ALA A 149 -6.15 -12.80 -8.17
C ALA A 149 -7.31 -12.85 -9.15
N PHE A 150 -7.21 -13.69 -10.17
CA PHE A 150 -8.29 -13.94 -11.12
C PHE A 150 -8.73 -15.39 -11.01
N ALA A 151 -10.02 -15.61 -10.81
CA ALA A 151 -10.64 -16.93 -10.87
C ALA A 151 -10.76 -17.41 -12.33
N ASP A 152 -11.03 -18.70 -12.52
CA ASP A 152 -11.13 -19.33 -13.85
C ASP A 152 -12.22 -18.71 -14.74
N ASP A 153 -13.25 -18.12 -14.14
CA ASP A 153 -14.34 -17.41 -14.84
C ASP A 153 -14.03 -15.94 -15.13
N GLY A 154 -12.83 -15.47 -14.74
CA GLY A 154 -12.37 -14.11 -14.91
C GLY A 154 -12.80 -13.14 -13.79
N GLU A 155 -13.52 -13.61 -12.76
CA GLU A 155 -13.79 -12.80 -11.58
C GLU A 155 -12.50 -12.45 -10.85
N ALA A 156 -12.33 -11.18 -10.46
CA ALA A 156 -11.17 -10.79 -9.69
C ALA A 156 -11.44 -10.85 -8.19
N LEU A 157 -10.54 -11.49 -7.48
CA LEU A 157 -10.52 -11.60 -6.03
C LEU A 157 -9.47 -10.62 -5.49
N VAL A 158 -9.72 -10.07 -4.31
CA VAL A 158 -8.83 -9.11 -3.65
C VAL A 158 -8.57 -9.54 -2.21
N GLY A 159 -7.44 -9.15 -1.63
CA GLY A 159 -7.21 -9.32 -0.21
C GLY A 159 -6.87 -10.75 0.18
N LEU A 160 -7.41 -11.20 1.32
CA LEU A 160 -7.12 -12.52 1.87
C LEU A 160 -7.55 -13.66 0.93
N THR A 161 -8.68 -13.48 0.24
CA THR A 161 -9.18 -14.47 -0.72
C THR A 161 -8.22 -14.63 -1.89
N ALA A 162 -7.66 -13.52 -2.40
CA ALA A 162 -6.62 -13.56 -3.42
C ALA A 162 -5.28 -14.10 -2.91
N LYS A 163 -4.89 -13.74 -1.68
CA LYS A 163 -3.65 -14.21 -1.03
C LYS A 163 -3.58 -15.74 -0.97
N LYS A 164 -4.71 -16.42 -0.69
CA LYS A 164 -4.82 -17.89 -0.68
C LYS A 164 -4.50 -18.54 -2.03
N LEU A 165 -4.54 -17.78 -3.12
CA LEU A 165 -4.25 -18.26 -4.48
C LEU A 165 -2.83 -17.95 -4.95
N LEU A 166 -2.04 -17.15 -4.21
CA LEU A 166 -0.66 -16.80 -4.57
C LEU A 166 0.24 -18.00 -4.80
N PHE A 167 -0.08 -19.08 -4.10
CA PHE A 167 0.76 -20.25 -4.04
C PHE A 167 -0.01 -21.54 -4.41
N SER A 168 -1.18 -21.43 -5.05
CA SER A 168 -1.91 -22.59 -5.59
C SER A 168 -1.63 -22.81 -7.07
N SER A 169 -1.32 -21.76 -7.84
CA SER A 169 -0.86 -21.87 -9.23
C SER A 169 0.02 -20.69 -9.64
N ARG A 170 1.04 -20.92 -10.49
CA ARG A 170 1.78 -19.81 -11.11
C ARG A 170 0.82 -19.10 -12.07
N ALA A 171 0.82 -17.76 -12.06
CA ALA A 171 0.01 -16.89 -12.90
C ALA A 171 -1.46 -16.63 -12.52
N THR A 172 -1.94 -16.93 -11.30
CA THR A 172 -3.31 -16.54 -10.85
C THR A 172 -3.36 -15.24 -10.06
N ALA A 173 -2.33 -14.92 -9.28
CA ALA A 173 -2.37 -13.84 -8.31
C ALA A 173 -1.15 -12.92 -8.39
N VAL A 174 -1.39 -11.63 -8.13
CA VAL A 174 -0.46 -10.53 -8.32
C VAL A 174 -0.40 -9.68 -7.06
N TYR A 175 0.81 -9.33 -6.63
CA TYR A 175 1.08 -8.40 -5.53
C TYR A 175 2.26 -7.50 -5.89
N GLY A 176 2.48 -6.41 -5.15
CA GLY A 176 3.58 -5.48 -5.45
C GLY A 176 3.38 -4.64 -6.73
N HIS A 177 2.26 -4.80 -7.43
CA HIS A 177 1.92 -4.06 -8.65
C HIS A 177 1.85 -2.55 -8.41
N GLN A 178 1.61 -2.09 -7.18
CA GLN A 178 1.63 -0.67 -6.80
C GLN A 178 2.99 -0.02 -7.10
N LEU A 179 4.08 -0.79 -7.03
CA LEU A 179 5.42 -0.31 -7.34
C LEU A 179 5.62 -0.05 -8.85
N LEU A 180 4.75 -0.58 -9.72
CA LEU A 180 4.79 -0.41 -11.16
C LEU A 180 3.90 0.72 -11.68
N LEU A 181 3.10 1.37 -10.81
CA LEU A 181 2.14 2.40 -11.23
C LEU A 181 2.83 3.56 -11.96
N GLY A 182 2.44 3.76 -13.23
CA GLY A 182 2.94 4.85 -14.07
C GLY A 182 4.38 4.69 -14.54
N ARG A 183 5.02 3.53 -14.33
CA ARG A 183 6.42 3.32 -14.71
C ARG A 183 6.54 2.77 -16.13
N ALA A 184 7.56 3.24 -16.85
CA ALA A 184 8.01 2.61 -18.07
C ALA A 184 8.58 1.21 -17.75
N PHE A 185 8.34 0.25 -18.64
CA PHE A 185 8.87 -1.11 -18.51
C PHE A 185 10.40 -1.12 -18.49
N GLU A 186 11.02 -0.31 -19.35
CA GLU A 186 12.48 -0.18 -19.47
C GLU A 186 13.10 0.78 -18.43
N SER A 187 12.30 1.32 -17.50
CA SER A 187 12.86 2.20 -16.46
C SER A 187 13.77 1.41 -15.54
N ARG A 188 14.83 2.07 -15.08
CA ARG A 188 15.80 1.48 -14.16
C ARG A 188 15.16 1.06 -12.83
N GLU A 189 14.13 1.76 -12.39
CA GLU A 189 13.34 1.41 -11.21
C GLU A 189 12.53 0.13 -11.44
N THR A 190 11.92 -0.05 -12.62
CA THR A 190 11.27 -1.31 -12.98
C THR A 190 12.28 -2.43 -13.04
N GLU A 191 13.44 -2.23 -13.68
CA GLU A 191 14.52 -3.22 -13.72
C GLU A 191 14.98 -3.61 -12.30
N ALA A 192 15.23 -2.63 -11.43
CA ALA A 192 15.64 -2.87 -10.05
C ALA A 192 14.56 -3.62 -9.26
N LEU A 193 13.28 -3.31 -9.48
CA LEU A 193 12.16 -4.05 -8.90
C LEU A 193 12.18 -5.50 -9.36
N LEU A 194 12.21 -5.76 -10.66
CA LEU A 194 12.21 -7.11 -11.23
C LEU A 194 13.43 -7.92 -10.77
N ALA A 195 14.60 -7.29 -10.72
CA ALA A 195 15.84 -7.90 -10.25
C ALA A 195 15.80 -8.25 -8.77
N ALA A 196 15.04 -7.51 -7.96
CA ALA A 196 14.88 -7.79 -6.56
C ALA A 196 13.70 -8.73 -6.26
N THR A 197 12.71 -8.80 -7.15
CA THR A 197 11.54 -9.66 -7.04
C THR A 197 11.63 -10.89 -7.96
N LYS A 198 12.82 -11.53 -8.00
CA LYS A 198 13.15 -12.73 -8.82
C LYS A 198 12.21 -13.94 -8.64
N ALA A 199 11.25 -13.86 -7.72
CA ALA A 199 10.30 -14.91 -7.38
C ALA A 199 8.83 -14.49 -7.54
N THR A 200 8.52 -13.37 -8.21
CA THR A 200 7.11 -13.02 -8.48
C THR A 200 6.43 -14.10 -9.33
N PRO A 201 5.23 -14.58 -8.97
CA PRO A 201 4.57 -15.68 -9.66
C PRO A 201 3.91 -15.24 -10.99
N PHE A 202 4.26 -14.07 -11.52
CA PHE A 202 3.66 -13.43 -12.67
C PHE A 202 4.71 -12.72 -13.53
N ASP A 203 4.44 -12.62 -14.83
CA ASP A 203 5.34 -11.92 -15.75
C ASP A 203 5.03 -10.43 -15.76
N VAL A 204 6.07 -9.60 -15.73
CA VAL A 204 5.97 -8.17 -16.03
C VAL A 204 6.47 -7.94 -17.45
N VAL A 205 5.69 -7.24 -18.25
CA VAL A 205 5.90 -7.03 -19.69
C VAL A 205 5.51 -5.62 -20.09
N PRO A 206 6.04 -5.06 -21.20
CA PRO A 206 5.58 -3.77 -21.69
C PRO A 206 4.16 -3.87 -22.26
N ASP A 207 3.34 -2.84 -22.01
CA ASP A 207 2.09 -2.62 -22.74
C ASP A 207 2.34 -1.90 -24.08
N GLU A 208 1.25 -1.56 -24.79
CA GLU A 208 1.32 -0.89 -26.10
C GLU A 208 1.98 0.50 -26.03
N GLN A 209 2.03 1.11 -24.84
CA GLN A 209 2.61 2.42 -24.57
C GLN A 209 4.02 2.31 -23.97
N GLY A 210 4.56 1.09 -23.81
CA GLY A 210 5.86 0.83 -23.18
C GLY A 210 5.86 0.98 -21.65
N LEU A 211 4.69 1.07 -21.02
CA LEU A 211 4.55 1.04 -19.57
C LEU A 211 4.59 -0.40 -19.05
N ALA A 212 5.01 -0.58 -17.80
CA ALA A 212 5.03 -1.89 -17.16
C ALA A 212 3.60 -2.39 -16.92
N ALA A 213 3.31 -3.60 -17.41
CA ALA A 213 2.05 -4.32 -17.20
C ALA A 213 2.32 -5.73 -16.68
N VAL A 214 1.31 -6.34 -16.03
CA VAL A 214 1.40 -7.70 -15.50
C VAL A 214 0.62 -8.64 -16.40
N ARG A 215 1.18 -9.81 -16.72
CA ARG A 215 0.49 -10.85 -17.50
C ARG A 215 -0.02 -11.96 -16.58
N VAL A 216 -1.33 -12.19 -16.62
CA VAL A 216 -2.05 -13.24 -15.87
C VAL A 216 -2.88 -14.03 -16.87
N HIS A 217 -2.73 -15.35 -16.92
CA HIS A 217 -3.44 -16.22 -17.88
C HIS A 217 -3.39 -15.74 -19.35
N GLY A 218 -2.28 -15.13 -19.76
CA GLY A 218 -2.11 -14.59 -21.12
C GLY A 218 -2.78 -13.22 -21.37
N VAL A 219 -3.49 -12.68 -20.39
CA VAL A 219 -4.11 -11.36 -20.43
C VAL A 219 -3.19 -10.33 -19.79
N LEU A 220 -3.05 -9.15 -20.41
CA LEU A 220 -2.32 -8.02 -19.86
C LEU A 220 -3.21 -7.20 -18.94
N HIS A 221 -2.75 -6.99 -17.72
CA HIS A 221 -3.38 -6.16 -16.70
C HIS A 221 -2.47 -4.98 -16.36
N PRO A 222 -2.89 -3.74 -16.65
CA PRO A 222 -2.18 -2.55 -16.20
C PRO A 222 -2.15 -2.49 -14.66
N PRO A 223 -1.07 -2.01 -14.02
CA PRO A 223 -1.00 -1.89 -12.56
C PRO A 223 -2.12 -1.01 -11.98
N ALA A 224 -2.57 0.00 -12.74
CA ALA A 224 -3.68 0.87 -12.36
C ALA A 224 -5.05 0.15 -12.33
N GLU A 225 -5.22 -0.92 -13.10
CA GLU A 225 -6.42 -1.77 -13.01
C GLU A 225 -6.40 -2.58 -11.71
N LEU A 226 -5.27 -3.23 -11.41
CA LEU A 226 -5.10 -4.05 -10.21
C LEU A 226 -5.25 -3.19 -8.93
N ALA A 227 -4.60 -2.03 -8.90
CA ALA A 227 -4.71 -1.09 -7.79
C ALA A 227 -6.15 -0.55 -7.62
N ALA A 228 -6.92 -0.40 -8.70
CA ALA A 228 -8.32 0.00 -8.62
C ALA A 228 -9.19 -1.05 -7.94
N ARG A 229 -8.91 -2.34 -8.15
CA ARG A 229 -9.61 -3.44 -7.47
C ARG A 229 -9.34 -3.39 -5.97
N THR A 230 -8.08 -3.17 -5.57
CA THR A 230 -7.72 -2.94 -4.16
C THR A 230 -8.45 -1.72 -3.58
N LEU A 231 -8.43 -0.58 -4.28
CA LEU A 231 -9.10 0.64 -3.81
C LEU A 231 -10.63 0.45 -3.72
N ALA A 232 -11.24 -0.27 -4.64
CA ALA A 232 -12.66 -0.57 -4.62
C ALA A 232 -13.05 -1.43 -3.41
N ALA A 233 -12.26 -2.46 -3.07
CA ALA A 233 -12.49 -3.28 -1.88
C ALA A 233 -12.36 -2.48 -0.56
N LEU A 234 -11.39 -1.56 -0.50
CA LEU A 234 -11.25 -0.63 0.63
C LEU A 234 -12.44 0.31 0.73
N LYS A 235 -12.89 0.88 -0.41
CA LYS A 235 -14.07 1.73 -0.49
C LYS A 235 -15.32 0.99 -0.01
N GLU A 236 -15.56 -0.22 -0.49
CA GLU A 236 -16.69 -1.05 -0.07
C GLU A 236 -16.68 -1.30 1.45
N SER A 237 -15.50 -1.62 1.99
CA SER A 237 -15.32 -1.80 3.43
C SER A 237 -15.63 -0.50 4.20
N ALA A 238 -15.17 0.64 3.70
CA ALA A 238 -15.43 1.95 4.29
C ALA A 238 -16.92 2.31 4.27
N GLU A 239 -17.59 2.11 3.13
CA GLU A 239 -19.03 2.35 2.96
C GLU A 239 -19.87 1.47 3.88
N ARG A 240 -19.47 0.20 4.03
CA ARG A 240 -20.12 -0.74 4.95
C ARG A 240 -19.99 -0.29 6.41
N VAL A 241 -18.81 0.15 6.82
CA VAL A 241 -18.55 0.58 8.20
C VAL A 241 -19.22 1.91 8.50
N ALA A 242 -19.20 2.84 7.55
CA ALA A 242 -19.73 4.18 7.74
C ALA A 242 -21.24 4.32 7.42
N GLY A 243 -21.82 3.31 6.77
CA GLY A 243 -23.26 3.23 6.48
C GLY A 243 -23.75 4.15 5.37
N ARG A 244 -22.85 4.69 4.55
CA ARG A 244 -23.13 5.66 3.47
C ARG A 244 -22.09 5.56 2.36
N SER A 245 -22.32 6.24 1.23
CA SER A 245 -21.42 6.22 0.08
C SER A 245 -20.15 7.06 0.31
N VAL A 246 -19.00 6.51 -0.08
CA VAL A 246 -17.68 7.15 -0.01
C VAL A 246 -17.25 7.50 -1.43
N THR A 247 -17.33 8.78 -1.82
CA THR A 247 -16.96 9.22 -3.18
C THR A 247 -15.63 9.94 -3.23
N VAL A 248 -15.05 10.26 -2.07
CA VAL A 248 -13.79 10.98 -1.94
C VAL A 248 -12.78 10.11 -1.20
N ALA A 249 -11.55 10.09 -1.68
CA ALA A 249 -10.45 9.40 -1.02
C ALA A 249 -9.21 10.28 -0.95
N VAL A 250 -8.45 10.12 0.12
CA VAL A 250 -7.07 10.62 0.24
C VAL A 250 -6.16 9.41 0.33
N ALA A 251 -5.29 9.21 -0.66
CA ALA A 251 -4.37 8.10 -0.68
C ALA A 251 -2.96 8.54 -0.27
N GLY A 252 -2.42 7.86 0.74
CA GLY A 252 -1.01 7.92 1.07
C GLY A 252 -0.19 7.30 -0.05
N VAL A 253 0.62 8.14 -0.71
CA VAL A 253 1.57 7.70 -1.73
C VAL A 253 2.97 8.02 -1.30
N ARG A 254 3.83 7.07 -1.58
CA ARG A 254 5.25 7.15 -1.46
C ARG A 254 5.86 8.37 -2.18
N SER A 255 6.67 9.18 -1.47
CA SER A 255 7.41 10.31 -2.06
C SER A 255 8.34 9.83 -3.18
N PRO A 256 8.44 10.57 -4.31
CA PRO A 256 9.44 10.24 -5.32
C PRO A 256 10.85 10.43 -4.76
N CYS A 257 11.77 9.57 -5.20
CA CYS A 257 13.19 9.85 -5.02
C CYS A 257 13.55 10.99 -5.98
N PRO A 258 14.30 12.03 -5.57
CA PRO A 258 14.83 12.98 -6.53
C PRO A 258 15.65 12.23 -7.59
N PRO A 259 15.60 12.65 -8.87
CA PRO A 259 16.38 12.02 -9.92
C PRO A 259 17.87 12.08 -9.54
N PRO A 260 18.66 11.04 -9.86
CA PRO A 260 20.10 11.09 -9.62
C PRO A 260 20.68 12.33 -10.31
N PRO A 261 21.71 12.97 -9.73
CA PRO A 261 22.37 14.09 -10.38
C PRO A 261 22.86 13.64 -11.77
N PRO A 262 22.79 14.52 -12.78
CA PRO A 262 23.28 14.18 -14.12
C PRO A 262 24.74 13.71 -14.01
N PRO A 263 25.17 12.72 -14.82
CA PRO A 263 26.54 12.28 -14.80
C PRO A 263 27.44 13.50 -15.03
N LEU A 264 28.41 13.69 -14.13
CA LEU A 264 29.39 14.76 -14.28
C LEU A 264 30.04 14.62 -15.66
N PRO A 265 30.18 15.70 -16.44
CA PRO A 265 30.87 15.63 -17.72
C PRO A 265 32.26 15.04 -17.51
N ALA A 266 32.65 14.12 -18.39
CA ALA A 266 33.90 13.38 -18.31
C ALA A 266 35.11 14.33 -18.19
N GLY A 267 35.58 14.54 -16.96
CA GLY A 267 36.81 15.24 -16.61
C GLY A 267 36.85 16.74 -16.95
N CYS A 268 37.03 17.59 -15.92
CA CYS A 268 37.55 18.92 -16.14
C CYS A 268 39.03 18.82 -16.54
N ARG A 269 39.35 18.98 -17.83
CA ARG A 269 40.74 18.99 -18.35
C ARG A 269 41.65 20.05 -17.71
N ARG A 270 41.08 20.98 -16.93
CA ARG A 270 41.79 22.11 -16.31
C ARG A 270 42.31 21.82 -14.89
N CYS A 271 41.74 20.86 -14.17
CA CYS A 271 42.11 20.63 -12.75
C CYS A 271 42.73 19.27 -12.45
N GLY A 272 42.85 18.36 -13.44
CA GLY A 272 43.54 17.07 -13.28
C GLY A 272 42.95 16.11 -12.24
N ARG A 273 41.82 16.45 -11.61
CA ARG A 273 41.11 15.57 -10.68
C ARG A 273 40.25 14.61 -11.49
N SER A 274 40.53 13.31 -11.37
CA SER A 274 39.60 12.27 -11.82
C SER A 274 38.25 12.52 -11.13
N ALA A 275 37.15 12.45 -11.88
CA ALA A 275 35.82 12.47 -11.29
C ALA A 275 35.77 11.43 -10.17
N ARG A 276 35.29 11.84 -8.98
CA ARG A 276 34.95 10.87 -7.93
C ARG A 276 33.99 9.87 -8.59
N PRO A 277 34.19 8.55 -8.47
CA PRO A 277 33.21 7.60 -9.00
C PRO A 277 31.85 7.97 -8.40
N LEU A 278 30.84 8.08 -9.26
CA LEU A 278 29.46 8.23 -8.82
C LEU A 278 29.18 7.13 -7.79
N PRO A 279 28.42 7.41 -6.71
CA PRO A 279 27.97 6.35 -5.82
C PRO A 279 27.29 5.27 -6.68
N PRO A 280 27.52 3.97 -6.40
CA PRO A 280 26.89 2.91 -7.16
C PRO A 280 25.39 3.17 -7.13
N PRO A 281 24.75 3.19 -8.29
CA PRO A 281 23.40 3.68 -8.38
C PRO A 281 22.49 2.62 -7.72
N CYS A 282 21.31 2.97 -7.18
CA CYS A 282 20.34 2.07 -6.48
C CYS A 282 20.28 0.62 -7.01
N THR A 283 21.23 -0.22 -6.63
CA THR A 283 21.34 -1.64 -6.97
C THR A 283 21.61 -2.33 -5.64
N PRO A 284 20.86 -3.38 -5.31
CA PRO A 284 21.18 -4.17 -4.13
C PRO A 284 22.63 -4.66 -4.24
N PRO A 285 23.40 -4.71 -3.14
CA PRO A 285 24.66 -5.44 -3.16
C PRO A 285 24.38 -6.88 -3.62
N PRO A 286 25.24 -7.50 -4.44
CA PRO A 286 25.07 -8.90 -4.79
C PRO A 286 25.01 -9.72 -3.50
N LEU A 287 23.96 -10.54 -3.34
CA LEU A 287 23.88 -11.54 -2.28
C LEU A 287 25.16 -12.37 -2.33
N ALA A 288 25.92 -12.37 -1.22
CA ALA A 288 27.10 -13.21 -1.11
C ALA A 288 26.69 -14.67 -1.29
N PRO A 289 27.39 -15.46 -2.13
CA PRO A 289 27.15 -16.90 -2.20
C PRO A 289 27.38 -17.52 -0.80
N PRO A 290 26.69 -18.63 -0.46
CA PRO A 290 26.89 -19.29 0.82
C PRO A 290 28.38 -19.62 1.01
N PRO A 291 28.95 -19.44 2.22
CA PRO A 291 30.35 -19.70 2.46
C PRO A 291 30.65 -21.17 2.15
N LEU A 292 31.51 -21.41 1.17
CA LEU A 292 32.13 -22.70 0.96
C LEU A 292 32.92 -23.07 2.22
N ALA A 293 32.75 -24.30 2.69
CA ALA A 293 33.44 -24.82 3.86
C ALA A 293 34.96 -24.62 3.72
N PRO A 294 35.65 -24.08 4.74
CA PRO A 294 37.08 -23.83 4.65
C PRO A 294 37.87 -25.14 4.59
N PRO A 295 38.88 -25.28 3.71
CA PRO A 295 39.82 -26.40 3.78
C PRO A 295 40.71 -26.27 5.03
N PRO A 296 41.25 -27.39 5.55
CA PRO A 296 42.05 -27.39 6.77
C PRO A 296 43.35 -26.59 6.63
N SER A 297 43.66 -25.83 7.69
CA SER A 297 44.69 -24.80 7.78
C SER A 297 46.13 -25.31 7.59
N ALA A 298 46.90 -24.62 6.74
CA ALA A 298 48.37 -24.72 6.68
C ALA A 298 49.04 -23.63 7.55
N PRO A 299 50.26 -23.84 8.06
CA PRO A 299 50.90 -22.95 9.04
C PRO A 299 51.42 -21.62 8.43
N PRO A 300 51.61 -20.57 9.27
CA PRO A 300 51.82 -19.20 8.81
C PRO A 300 53.24 -18.93 8.30
N SER A 301 53.33 -18.07 7.28
CA SER A 301 54.58 -17.49 6.75
C SER A 301 54.90 -16.13 7.40
N PRO A 302 56.17 -15.70 7.45
CA PRO A 302 56.60 -14.50 8.17
C PRO A 302 56.19 -13.17 7.49
N PRO A 303 56.12 -12.05 8.24
CA PRO A 303 55.57 -10.79 7.76
C PRO A 303 56.52 -10.03 6.80
N PRO A 304 55.98 -9.27 5.82
CA PRO A 304 56.78 -8.44 4.92
C PRO A 304 57.19 -7.09 5.56
N SER A 305 58.31 -6.54 5.06
CA SER A 305 58.93 -5.29 5.51
C SER A 305 58.16 -4.02 5.09
N PRO A 306 58.28 -2.90 5.82
CA PRO A 306 57.51 -1.68 5.57
C PRO A 306 58.03 -0.87 4.36
N PRO A 307 57.16 -0.11 3.67
CA PRO A 307 57.52 0.72 2.53
C PRO A 307 58.16 2.07 2.95
N PRO A 308 58.93 2.72 2.05
CA PRO A 308 59.62 3.99 2.35
C PRO A 308 58.70 5.23 2.31
N SER A 309 59.07 6.24 3.10
CA SER A 309 58.34 7.51 3.27
C SER A 309 58.39 8.44 2.05
N PRO A 310 57.34 9.26 1.80
CA PRO A 310 57.29 10.21 0.67
C PRO A 310 58.08 11.52 0.94
N PRO A 311 58.49 12.26 -0.11
CA PRO A 311 59.22 13.52 0.02
C PRO A 311 58.32 14.72 0.37
N PRO A 312 58.88 15.84 0.88
CA PRO A 312 58.10 16.98 1.36
C PRO A 312 57.58 17.89 0.24
N SER A 313 56.40 18.48 0.48
CA SER A 313 55.68 19.40 -0.42
C SER A 313 56.27 20.82 -0.45
N PRO A 314 56.17 21.56 -1.58
CA PRO A 314 56.60 22.96 -1.68
C PRO A 314 55.56 23.96 -1.11
N PRO A 315 55.97 25.20 -0.77
CA PRO A 315 55.10 26.20 -0.12
C PRO A 315 54.09 26.86 -1.08
N PRO A 316 52.98 27.45 -0.55
CA PRO A 316 51.87 27.97 -1.35
C PRO A 316 52.19 29.32 -2.02
N SER A 317 51.72 29.47 -3.26
CA SER A 317 51.74 30.73 -4.02
C SER A 317 50.44 31.53 -3.85
N ALA A 318 50.54 32.86 -3.86
CA ALA A 318 49.48 33.84 -3.61
C ALA A 318 48.30 33.80 -4.61
N PRO A 319 47.09 34.26 -4.23
CA PRO A 319 45.89 34.18 -5.07
C PRO A 319 45.83 35.30 -6.13
N PRO A 320 45.31 35.05 -7.35
CA PRO A 320 45.01 36.10 -8.31
C PRO A 320 43.63 36.73 -8.10
N SER A 321 43.55 38.02 -8.42
CA SER A 321 42.44 38.95 -8.25
C SER A 321 41.20 38.64 -9.11
N ALA A 322 40.02 38.97 -8.60
CA ALA A 322 38.71 38.79 -9.23
C ALA A 322 38.46 39.75 -10.43
N PRO A 323 37.76 39.33 -11.49
CA PRO A 323 37.28 40.20 -12.55
C PRO A 323 35.90 40.83 -12.25
N PRO A 324 35.56 41.99 -12.85
CA PRO A 324 34.39 42.80 -12.50
C PRO A 324 33.06 42.27 -13.04
N SER A 325 32.00 42.64 -12.32
CA SER A 325 30.59 42.30 -12.47
C SER A 325 29.94 42.90 -13.72
N ALA A 326 29.10 42.10 -14.40
CA ALA A 326 28.25 42.52 -15.51
C ALA A 326 26.87 43.03 -15.01
N PRO A 327 26.23 43.99 -15.71
CA PRO A 327 24.97 44.62 -15.28
C PRO A 327 23.73 43.73 -15.50
N PRO A 328 22.63 43.96 -14.74
CA PRO A 328 21.43 43.12 -14.80
C PRO A 328 20.55 43.43 -16.03
N ALA A 329 19.96 42.37 -16.60
CA ALA A 329 18.98 42.44 -17.68
C ALA A 329 17.57 42.83 -17.14
N PRO A 330 16.70 43.44 -17.95
CA PRO A 330 15.42 44.02 -17.49
C PRO A 330 14.35 42.94 -17.23
N LEU A 331 13.57 43.18 -16.18
CA LEU A 331 12.44 42.35 -15.74
C LEU A 331 11.24 42.53 -16.68
N LEU A 332 10.72 41.43 -17.22
CA LEU A 332 9.41 41.38 -17.89
C LEU A 332 8.29 41.16 -16.83
N PRO A 333 7.09 41.74 -17.03
CA PRO A 333 6.02 41.70 -16.04
C PRO A 333 5.38 40.31 -15.93
N SER A 334 5.17 39.88 -14.69
CA SER A 334 4.53 38.63 -14.30
C SER A 334 3.10 38.54 -14.84
N ALA A 335 2.83 37.53 -15.65
CA ALA A 335 1.47 37.13 -16.00
C ALA A 335 0.85 36.42 -14.78
N ALA A 336 -0.13 37.06 -14.17
CA ALA A 336 -1.00 36.46 -13.16
C ALA A 336 -1.75 35.27 -13.78
N ALA A 337 -1.34 34.05 -13.40
CA ALA A 337 -2.01 32.81 -13.75
C ALA A 337 -2.32 32.04 -12.46
N ALA A 338 -3.61 31.75 -12.28
CA ALA A 338 -4.28 30.82 -11.37
C ALA A 338 -3.47 30.14 -10.23
N ARG A 339 -3.91 30.42 -8.99
CA ARG A 339 -3.60 29.64 -7.76
C ARG A 339 -4.07 28.19 -7.93
N PRO A 340 -3.23 27.19 -7.64
CA PRO A 340 -3.12 26.65 -6.27
C PRO A 340 -1.68 26.29 -5.89
N SER A 341 -1.20 26.66 -4.70
CA SER A 341 0.04 26.06 -4.17
C SER A 341 0.12 26.13 -2.64
N GLN A 342 -0.39 25.11 -1.98
CA GLN A 342 0.32 24.53 -0.84
C GLN A 342 0.69 23.13 -1.30
N VAL A 343 1.89 23.01 -1.88
CA VAL A 343 2.32 21.80 -2.59
C VAL A 343 3.00 20.89 -1.58
N PRO A 344 2.35 19.83 -1.05
CA PRO A 344 3.11 18.67 -0.59
C PRO A 344 4.01 18.24 -1.76
N ALA A 345 5.26 17.86 -1.49
CA ALA A 345 6.28 17.64 -2.51
C ALA A 345 5.74 16.97 -3.79
N PRO A 346 6.17 17.42 -4.97
CA PRO A 346 5.54 17.05 -6.23
C PRO A 346 5.52 15.53 -6.39
N VAL A 347 4.33 14.94 -6.28
CA VAL A 347 4.09 13.56 -6.73
C VAL A 347 4.42 13.52 -8.22
N ASP A 348 5.16 12.49 -8.63
CA ASP A 348 5.56 12.28 -10.02
C ASP A 348 4.33 12.23 -10.94
N GLU A 349 4.38 12.93 -12.09
CA GLU A 349 3.21 13.10 -12.97
C GLU A 349 2.69 11.77 -13.54
N PRO A 350 3.54 10.80 -13.95
CA PRO A 350 3.09 9.47 -14.35
C PRO A 350 2.34 8.72 -13.23
N LEU A 351 2.82 8.82 -11.98
CA LEU A 351 2.13 8.24 -10.84
C LEU A 351 0.78 8.93 -10.58
N ARG A 352 0.73 10.26 -10.67
CA ARG A 352 -0.52 11.03 -10.54
C ARG A 352 -1.55 10.62 -11.59
N ALA A 353 -1.12 10.51 -12.86
CA ALA A 353 -1.97 10.06 -13.96
C ALA A 353 -2.47 8.61 -13.74
N ALA A 354 -1.59 7.71 -13.30
CA ALA A 354 -1.95 6.33 -12.96
C ALA A 354 -2.98 6.27 -11.84
N MET A 355 -2.77 7.01 -10.75
CA MET A 355 -3.69 7.09 -9.60
C MET A 355 -5.04 7.72 -9.97
N ALA A 356 -5.07 8.71 -10.86
CA ALA A 356 -6.33 9.23 -11.41
C ALA A 356 -7.11 8.13 -12.16
N ALA A 357 -6.41 7.25 -12.87
CA ALA A 357 -7.03 6.10 -13.53
C ALA A 357 -7.49 5.02 -12.54
N VAL A 358 -6.76 4.83 -11.43
CA VAL A 358 -7.17 3.98 -10.30
C VAL A 358 -8.48 4.49 -9.70
N ALA A 359 -8.57 5.78 -9.37
CA ALA A 359 -9.75 6.41 -8.78
C ALA A 359 -11.00 6.23 -9.64
N ARG A 360 -10.91 6.56 -10.94
CA ARG A 360 -12.02 6.41 -11.89
C ARG A 360 -12.55 4.98 -11.94
N ARG A 361 -11.65 3.99 -11.99
CA ARG A 361 -12.03 2.56 -12.04
C ARG A 361 -12.62 2.06 -10.73
N ALA A 362 -12.17 2.59 -9.59
CA ALA A 362 -12.68 2.23 -8.27
C ALA A 362 -13.99 2.94 -7.90
N GLY A 363 -14.51 3.82 -8.76
CA GLY A 363 -15.71 4.62 -8.46
C GLY A 363 -15.48 5.71 -7.42
N VAL A 364 -14.25 6.17 -7.25
CA VAL A 364 -13.89 7.33 -6.42
C VAL A 364 -13.91 8.58 -7.31
N GLN A 365 -14.78 9.53 -7.00
CA GLN A 365 -15.00 10.73 -7.80
C GLN A 365 -13.89 11.77 -7.63
N ARG A 366 -13.34 11.89 -6.41
CA ARG A 366 -12.21 12.76 -6.10
C ARG A 366 -11.15 11.98 -5.33
N LEU A 367 -9.93 11.95 -5.87
CA LEU A 367 -8.77 11.35 -5.22
C LEU A 367 -7.72 12.42 -4.99
N GLU A 368 -7.37 12.62 -3.74
CA GLU A 368 -6.22 13.44 -3.33
C GLU A 368 -5.05 12.53 -2.99
N LEU A 369 -3.82 12.98 -3.26
CA LEU A 369 -2.60 12.24 -2.96
C LEU A 369 -1.81 12.98 -1.89
N VAL A 370 -1.46 12.29 -0.81
CA VAL A 370 -0.60 12.83 0.26
C VAL A 370 0.66 11.98 0.36
N PRO A 371 1.85 12.57 0.54
CA PRO A 371 3.04 11.80 0.83
C PRO A 371 2.83 10.90 2.06
N SER A 372 3.13 9.60 1.95
CA SER A 372 2.90 8.62 3.01
C SER A 372 3.61 8.99 4.31
N ALA A 373 4.82 9.56 4.20
CA ALA A 373 5.57 10.08 5.34
C ALA A 373 4.85 11.25 6.03
N VAL A 374 4.25 12.17 5.26
CA VAL A 374 3.44 13.27 5.81
C VAL A 374 2.21 12.71 6.51
N ALA A 375 1.49 11.77 5.89
CA ALA A 375 0.37 11.11 6.54
C ALA A 375 0.79 10.42 7.86
N ALA A 376 1.86 9.63 7.85
CA ALA A 376 2.37 8.98 9.06
C ALA A 376 2.72 9.99 10.17
N ALA A 377 3.33 11.12 9.82
CA ALA A 377 3.61 12.20 10.76
C ALA A 377 2.33 12.81 11.36
N LEU A 378 1.29 13.03 10.54
CA LEU A 378 0.00 13.53 11.00
C LEU A 378 -0.71 12.57 11.96
N ALA A 379 -0.60 11.25 11.73
CA ALA A 379 -1.13 10.26 12.67
C ALA A 379 -0.36 10.27 14.00
N ALA A 380 0.96 10.45 13.94
CA ALA A 380 1.83 10.47 15.09
C ALA A 380 1.68 11.72 15.98
N GLU A 381 1.10 12.82 15.47
CA GLU A 381 0.88 14.06 16.24
C GLU A 381 -0.01 13.87 17.46
N ASP A 382 -0.96 12.92 17.42
CA ASP A 382 -1.82 12.60 18.57
C ASP A 382 -1.12 11.67 19.57
N GLU A 383 -0.27 10.76 19.10
CA GLU A 383 0.47 9.80 19.94
C GLU A 383 1.72 10.42 20.59
N PHE A 384 2.36 11.40 19.94
CA PHE A 384 3.63 12.02 20.35
C PHE A 384 3.59 13.57 20.24
N PRO A 385 2.63 14.23 20.93
CA PRO A 385 2.40 15.66 20.74
C PRO A 385 3.60 16.52 21.16
N ASP A 386 4.28 16.19 22.25
CA ASP A 386 5.39 17.01 22.79
C ASP A 386 6.66 16.86 21.94
N GLU A 387 6.97 15.63 21.53
CA GLU A 387 8.13 15.32 20.69
C GLU A 387 8.00 15.96 19.31
N LEU A 388 6.80 15.95 18.72
CA LEU A 388 6.55 16.52 17.39
C LEU A 388 6.27 18.02 17.41
N ALA A 389 5.73 18.57 18.50
CA ALA A 389 5.59 20.02 18.66
C ALA A 389 6.96 20.71 18.67
N SER A 390 7.95 20.10 19.33
CA SER A 390 9.32 20.63 19.45
C SER A 390 10.23 20.31 18.25
N ALA A 391 9.90 19.31 17.42
CA ALA A 391 10.68 18.95 16.24
C ALA A 391 10.51 19.96 15.11
N GLY A 392 11.61 20.52 14.59
CA GLY A 392 11.63 21.27 13.32
C GLY A 392 11.78 20.35 12.11
N THR A 393 12.36 19.17 12.31
CA THR A 393 12.62 18.15 11.29
C THR A 393 12.30 16.74 11.81
N LEU A 394 11.66 15.92 10.97
CA LEU A 394 11.24 14.57 11.29
C LEU A 394 11.71 13.59 10.21
N GLY A 395 12.51 12.59 10.57
CA GLY A 395 12.88 11.49 9.68
C GLY A 395 11.89 10.35 9.81
N VAL A 396 11.11 10.09 8.77
CA VAL A 396 10.15 8.99 8.72
C VAL A 396 10.79 7.81 7.98
N LEU A 397 11.03 6.72 8.70
CA LEU A 397 11.46 5.44 8.13
C LEU A 397 10.23 4.56 7.96
N GLU A 398 9.88 4.29 6.70
CA GLU A 398 8.68 3.53 6.37
C GLU A 398 9.05 2.23 5.64
N MET A 399 8.85 1.10 6.30
CA MET A 399 9.13 -0.24 5.79
C MET A 399 7.84 -0.95 5.37
N SER A 400 7.71 -1.18 4.07
CA SER A 400 6.66 -2.02 3.49
C SER A 400 7.16 -3.44 3.23
N GLY A 401 6.35 -4.27 2.60
CA GLY A 401 6.74 -5.64 2.22
C GLY A 401 7.90 -5.68 1.23
N LEU A 402 7.91 -4.80 0.23
CA LEU A 402 8.85 -4.85 -0.90
C LEU A 402 9.79 -3.65 -1.00
N SER A 403 9.63 -2.65 -0.14
CA SER A 403 10.45 -1.45 -0.16
C SER A 403 10.64 -0.85 1.23
N SER A 404 11.78 -0.19 1.42
CA SER A 404 12.11 0.58 2.61
C SER A 404 12.51 1.98 2.18
N SER A 405 12.03 3.00 2.87
CA SER A 405 12.36 4.40 2.55
C SER A 405 12.59 5.22 3.80
N LEU A 406 13.51 6.17 3.69
CA LEU A 406 13.72 7.22 4.68
C LEU A 406 13.35 8.57 4.04
N THR A 407 12.40 9.27 4.65
CA THR A 407 11.93 10.59 4.20
C THR A 407 12.10 11.61 5.31
N VAL A 408 12.81 12.71 5.05
CA VAL A 408 12.91 13.83 5.97
C VAL A 408 11.82 14.83 5.68
N LEU A 409 11.03 15.14 6.70
CA LEU A 409 10.04 16.20 6.70
C LEU A 409 10.61 17.41 7.43
N ALA A 410 10.30 18.60 6.93
CA ALA A 410 10.60 19.87 7.57
C ALA A 410 9.29 20.58 7.92
N LYS A 411 9.26 21.17 9.11
CA LYS A 411 8.16 22.00 9.58
C LYS A 411 8.23 23.35 8.87
N ARG A 412 7.16 23.72 8.17
CA ARG A 412 7.06 24.99 7.43
C ARG A 412 5.91 25.81 7.97
N PRO A 413 6.08 27.14 8.11
CA PRO A 413 4.97 28.01 8.51
C PRO A 413 3.85 27.91 7.47
N GLU A 414 2.62 27.87 7.96
CA GLU A 414 1.43 27.79 7.13
C GLU A 414 1.13 29.17 6.52
N GLY A 415 1.56 29.39 5.28
CA GLY A 415 1.32 30.63 4.52
C GLY A 415 2.28 31.77 4.87
N ALA A 416 2.93 32.35 3.86
CA ALA A 416 3.72 33.58 4.01
C ALA A 416 2.86 34.85 4.00
N GLU A 417 1.56 34.74 3.70
CA GLU A 417 0.64 35.88 3.60
C GLU A 417 -0.70 35.53 4.26
N GLY A 418 -0.87 35.92 5.52
CA GLY A 418 -2.18 35.92 6.19
C GLY A 418 -2.25 35.18 7.52
N GLY A 419 -1.53 35.67 8.54
CA GLY A 419 -1.96 35.71 9.95
C GLY A 419 -2.33 34.42 10.71
N GLY A 420 -2.36 33.24 10.09
CA GLY A 420 -2.61 31.96 10.76
C GLY A 420 -1.29 31.41 11.31
N GLY A 421 -1.12 31.39 12.63
CA GLY A 421 0.10 30.91 13.31
C GLY A 421 0.32 29.40 13.28
N GLY A 422 -0.03 28.73 12.17
CA GLY A 422 0.08 27.28 11.99
C GLY A 422 1.35 26.84 11.27
N TRP A 423 1.52 25.54 11.12
CA TRP A 423 2.63 24.92 10.41
C TRP A 423 2.18 23.65 9.70
N VAL A 424 2.93 23.25 8.66
CA VAL A 424 2.71 22.02 7.90
C VAL A 424 4.01 21.23 7.75
N TRP A 425 3.90 19.91 7.63
CA TRP A 425 5.02 19.06 7.23
C TRP A 425 5.20 19.09 5.71
N GLU A 426 6.40 19.41 5.27
CA GLU A 426 6.80 19.30 3.86
C GLU A 426 7.97 18.33 3.71
N VAL A 427 7.98 17.55 2.63
CA VAL A 427 9.10 16.65 2.33
C VAL A 427 10.31 17.48 1.91
N ALA A 428 11.38 17.40 2.70
CA ALA A 428 12.65 18.04 2.41
C ALA A 428 13.56 17.13 1.55
N ALA A 429 13.59 15.84 1.86
CA ALA A 429 14.37 14.85 1.11
C ALA A 429 13.75 13.46 1.29
N SER A 430 13.91 12.58 0.31
CA SER A 430 13.43 11.19 0.38
C SER A 430 14.36 10.27 -0.38
N HIS A 431 14.60 9.08 0.18
CA HIS A 431 15.30 8.00 -0.49
C HIS A 431 14.54 6.68 -0.29
N ARG A 432 14.48 5.85 -1.32
CA ARG A 432 13.85 4.53 -1.29
C ARG A 432 14.76 3.46 -1.87
N GLN A 433 14.73 2.31 -1.21
CA GLN A 433 15.30 1.06 -1.69
C GLN A 433 14.19 0.06 -1.99
N HIS A 434 14.30 -0.59 -3.15
CA HIS A 434 13.40 -1.66 -3.57
C HIS A 434 14.03 -3.02 -3.27
N GLY A 435 13.20 -4.05 -3.09
CA GLY A 435 13.68 -5.41 -2.86
C GLY A 435 14.02 -5.75 -1.43
N VAL A 436 13.99 -4.76 -0.54
CA VAL A 436 14.34 -4.89 0.87
C VAL A 436 13.18 -4.33 1.70
N GLY A 437 12.52 -5.21 2.46
CA GLY A 437 11.29 -4.91 3.19
C GLY A 437 10.80 -6.12 4.00
N GLY A 438 9.56 -6.08 4.49
CA GLY A 438 8.96 -7.15 5.29
C GLY A 438 9.06 -8.55 4.65
N GLU A 439 8.90 -8.65 3.34
CA GLU A 439 8.98 -9.96 2.65
C GLU A 439 10.39 -10.56 2.70
N SER A 440 11.44 -9.74 2.81
CA SER A 440 12.80 -10.23 3.00
C SER A 440 13.02 -10.81 4.41
N LEU A 441 12.26 -10.34 5.39
CA LEU A 441 12.29 -10.89 6.76
C LEU A 441 11.57 -12.24 6.81
N ASP A 442 10.41 -12.34 6.15
CA ASP A 442 9.68 -13.60 5.99
C ASP A 442 10.53 -14.63 5.24
N GLY A 443 11.19 -14.21 4.16
CA GLY A 443 12.06 -15.05 3.34
C GLY A 443 13.20 -15.67 4.15
N ALA A 444 13.87 -14.89 4.99
CA ALA A 444 14.94 -15.39 5.86
C ALA A 444 14.45 -16.49 6.82
N LEU A 445 13.22 -16.37 7.34
CA LEU A 445 12.63 -17.41 8.18
C LEU A 445 12.23 -18.65 7.36
N VAL A 446 11.62 -18.48 6.19
CA VAL A 446 11.27 -19.60 5.31
C VAL A 446 12.52 -20.39 4.91
N GLU A 447 13.59 -19.71 4.49
CA GLU A 447 14.86 -20.36 4.16
C GLU A 447 15.42 -21.15 5.35
N HIS A 448 15.34 -20.59 6.57
CA HIS A 448 15.73 -21.29 7.78
C HIS A 448 14.93 -22.57 8.00
N LEU A 449 13.60 -22.50 7.86
CA LEU A 449 12.70 -23.65 8.04
C LEU A 449 12.91 -24.72 6.96
N VAL A 450 13.07 -24.33 5.69
CA VAL A 450 13.38 -25.24 4.58
C VAL A 450 14.70 -25.97 4.82
N ARG A 451 15.74 -25.22 5.21
CA ARG A 451 17.05 -25.82 5.53
C ARG A 451 16.95 -26.78 6.70
N GLY A 452 16.32 -26.39 7.81
CA GLY A 452 16.15 -27.26 8.97
C GLY A 452 15.37 -28.53 8.64
N PHE A 453 14.32 -28.42 7.82
CA PHE A 453 13.56 -29.57 7.34
C PHE A 453 14.39 -30.51 6.45
N ARG A 454 15.21 -29.93 5.56
CA ARG A 454 16.13 -30.70 4.71
C ARG A 454 17.20 -31.42 5.53
N GLU A 455 17.73 -30.79 6.57
CA GLU A 455 18.68 -31.40 7.51
C GLU A 455 18.04 -32.56 8.27
N ALA A 456 16.78 -32.42 8.72
CA ALA A 456 16.08 -33.44 9.51
C ALA A 456 15.54 -34.62 8.67
N HIS A 457 15.10 -34.37 7.44
CA HIS A 457 14.37 -35.35 6.63
C HIS A 457 15.01 -35.67 5.27
N GLY A 458 16.04 -34.94 4.86
CA GLY A 458 16.67 -35.10 3.54
C GLY A 458 15.81 -34.60 2.37
N ILE A 459 14.70 -33.92 2.64
CA ILE A 459 13.73 -33.45 1.63
C ILE A 459 13.84 -31.94 1.50
N ASP A 460 13.99 -31.47 0.27
CA ASP A 460 14.02 -30.04 -0.04
C ASP A 460 12.59 -29.53 -0.34
N LEU A 461 12.02 -28.77 0.59
CA LEU A 461 10.68 -28.20 0.44
C LEU A 461 10.64 -27.03 -0.56
N SER A 462 11.78 -26.49 -1.01
CA SER A 462 11.80 -25.36 -1.96
C SER A 462 11.24 -25.70 -3.34
N ALA A 463 11.17 -27.00 -3.68
CA ALA A 463 10.57 -27.47 -4.92
C ALA A 463 9.07 -27.79 -4.78
N ASP A 464 8.54 -27.87 -3.56
CA ASP A 464 7.14 -28.18 -3.27
C ASP A 464 6.35 -26.88 -3.08
N HIS A 465 5.62 -26.50 -4.13
CA HIS A 465 4.85 -25.27 -4.15
C HIS A 465 3.81 -25.20 -3.04
N LEU A 466 3.14 -26.33 -2.74
CA LEU A 466 2.11 -26.36 -1.70
C LEU A 466 2.74 -26.21 -0.29
N ALA A 467 3.91 -26.83 -0.08
CA ALA A 467 4.65 -26.68 1.16
C ALA A 467 5.12 -25.22 1.35
N LEU A 468 5.58 -24.56 0.30
CA LEU A 468 6.00 -23.16 0.36
C LEU A 468 4.85 -22.21 0.73
N VAL A 469 3.61 -22.43 0.25
CA VAL A 469 2.43 -21.65 0.71
C VAL A 469 2.37 -21.64 2.22
N ARG A 470 2.39 -22.85 2.78
CA ARG A 470 2.12 -23.11 4.19
C ARG A 470 3.27 -22.60 5.05
N LEU A 471 4.50 -22.73 4.56
CA LEU A 471 5.69 -22.17 5.19
C LEU A 471 5.64 -20.63 5.24
N HIS A 472 5.24 -19.99 4.15
CA HIS A 472 5.11 -18.53 4.11
C HIS A 472 4.02 -18.02 5.06
N GLU A 473 2.84 -18.64 5.08
CA GLU A 473 1.75 -18.28 6.00
C GLU A 473 2.16 -18.50 7.47
N ALA A 474 2.82 -19.62 7.76
CA ALA A 474 3.27 -19.94 9.12
C ALA A 474 4.42 -19.02 9.58
N SER A 475 5.33 -18.66 8.69
CA SER A 475 6.44 -17.76 8.99
C SER A 475 5.94 -16.36 9.33
N GLU A 476 5.00 -15.84 8.53
CA GLU A 476 4.36 -14.56 8.78
C GLU A 476 3.63 -14.55 10.13
N ALA A 477 2.82 -15.57 10.40
CA ALA A 477 2.13 -15.71 11.68
C ALA A 477 3.10 -15.83 12.87
N ALA A 478 4.20 -16.57 12.71
CA ALA A 478 5.23 -16.73 13.73
C ALA A 478 5.93 -15.42 14.03
N ILE A 479 6.31 -14.64 13.00
CA ILE A 479 6.97 -13.35 13.18
C ILE A 479 6.05 -12.36 13.91
N LEU A 480 4.79 -12.27 13.49
CA LEU A 480 3.81 -11.40 14.15
C LEU A 480 3.58 -11.79 15.62
N ALA A 481 3.52 -13.09 15.93
CA ALA A 481 3.41 -13.57 17.31
C ALA A 481 4.66 -13.21 18.13
N LEU A 482 5.85 -13.34 17.53
CA LEU A 482 7.12 -13.02 18.17
C LEU A 482 7.30 -11.53 18.47
N CYS A 483 6.54 -10.62 17.84
CA CYS A 483 6.50 -9.21 18.25
C CYS A 483 6.00 -9.03 19.70
N SER A 484 5.11 -9.91 20.17
CA SER A 484 4.54 -9.84 21.54
C SER A 484 4.93 -11.00 22.45
N SER A 485 5.48 -12.08 21.91
CA SER A 485 5.82 -13.29 22.66
C SER A 485 7.31 -13.62 22.58
N PRO A 486 7.90 -14.24 23.62
CA PRO A 486 9.32 -14.60 23.62
C PRO A 486 9.63 -15.82 22.73
N SER A 487 8.64 -16.68 22.49
CA SER A 487 8.75 -17.84 21.60
C SER A 487 7.38 -18.23 21.02
N VAL A 488 7.40 -18.97 19.91
CA VAL A 488 6.22 -19.50 19.22
C VAL A 488 6.53 -20.88 18.61
N PRO A 489 5.62 -21.86 18.72
CA PRO A 489 5.74 -23.11 17.98
C PRO A 489 5.27 -22.92 16.52
N VAL A 490 6.06 -23.41 15.58
CA VAL A 490 5.69 -23.56 14.17
C VAL A 490 5.43 -25.04 13.92
N SER A 491 4.16 -25.39 13.75
CA SER A 491 3.68 -26.75 13.54
C SER A 491 2.94 -26.83 12.20
N LEU A 492 3.51 -27.58 11.26
CA LEU A 492 2.92 -27.85 9.95
C LEU A 492 2.82 -29.36 9.75
N PRO A 493 1.70 -29.98 10.16
CA PRO A 493 1.52 -31.40 9.97
C PRO A 493 1.27 -31.73 8.50
N PHE A 494 1.73 -32.90 8.06
CA PHE A 494 1.58 -33.37 6.68
C PHE A 494 2.08 -32.32 5.67
N ILE A 495 3.25 -31.73 5.94
CA ILE A 495 3.83 -30.71 5.07
C ILE A 495 4.27 -31.30 3.73
N THR A 496 4.74 -32.55 3.75
CA THR A 496 5.07 -33.33 2.55
C THR A 496 5.06 -34.84 2.89
N ALA A 497 5.43 -35.71 1.97
CA ALA A 497 5.55 -37.15 2.19
C ALA A 497 6.70 -37.77 1.38
N ASP A 498 7.22 -38.91 1.86
CA ASP A 498 8.18 -39.75 1.14
C ASP A 498 7.76 -41.24 1.17
N ALA A 499 8.64 -42.15 0.73
CA ALA A 499 8.40 -43.59 0.75
C ALA A 499 8.17 -44.17 2.16
N SER A 500 8.60 -43.49 3.22
CA SER A 500 8.37 -43.87 4.62
C SER A 500 7.06 -43.29 5.19
N GLY A 501 6.37 -42.43 4.43
CA GLY A 501 5.08 -41.86 4.80
C GLY A 501 5.09 -40.33 4.94
N PRO A 502 4.03 -39.76 5.54
CA PRO A 502 3.91 -38.32 5.71
C PRO A 502 4.97 -37.75 6.65
N LYS A 503 5.36 -36.49 6.40
CA LYS A 503 6.31 -35.72 7.20
C LYS A 503 5.65 -34.48 7.79
N HIS A 504 6.16 -34.04 8.92
CA HIS A 504 5.66 -32.89 9.68
C HIS A 504 6.82 -31.94 9.95
N LEU A 505 6.57 -30.63 9.93
CA LEU A 505 7.52 -29.66 10.43
C LEU A 505 7.07 -29.23 11.83
N GLU A 506 7.93 -29.44 12.81
CA GLU A 506 7.70 -29.05 14.21
C GLU A 506 8.96 -28.33 14.72
N GLN A 507 8.86 -27.03 14.93
CA GLN A 507 9.99 -26.22 15.40
C GLN A 507 9.51 -25.10 16.32
N THR A 508 10.15 -24.95 17.49
CA THR A 508 9.93 -23.78 18.35
C THR A 508 10.92 -22.69 17.99
N LEU A 509 10.42 -21.51 17.64
CA LEU A 509 11.22 -20.32 17.36
C LEU A 509 11.18 -19.38 18.57
N SER A 510 12.34 -18.85 18.96
CA SER A 510 12.42 -17.76 19.94
C SER A 510 12.61 -16.42 19.24
N ARG A 511 12.22 -15.33 19.92
CA ARG A 511 12.42 -13.96 19.42
C ARG A 511 13.89 -13.70 19.09
N ALA A 512 14.79 -14.05 20.01
CA ALA A 512 16.23 -13.90 19.80
C ALA A 512 16.75 -14.72 18.60
N ALA A 513 16.15 -15.89 18.31
CA ALA A 513 16.50 -16.66 17.13
C ALA A 513 16.03 -15.96 15.85
N LEU A 514 14.79 -15.45 15.83
CA LEU A 514 14.28 -14.67 14.71
C LEU A 514 15.16 -13.44 14.44
N GLU A 515 15.47 -12.66 15.46
CA GLU A 515 16.29 -11.45 15.34
C GLU A 515 17.65 -11.73 14.70
N ARG A 516 18.32 -12.83 15.09
CA ARG A 516 19.57 -13.26 14.44
C ARG A 516 19.38 -13.65 12.97
N LEU A 517 18.25 -14.26 12.63
CA LEU A 517 17.96 -14.68 11.25
C LEU A 517 17.70 -13.48 10.34
N ILE A 518 16.98 -12.46 10.84
CA ILE A 518 16.57 -11.31 10.03
C ILE A 518 17.59 -10.17 10.02
N GLU A 519 18.57 -10.14 10.94
CA GLU A 519 19.55 -9.05 11.04
C GLU A 519 20.26 -8.72 9.71
N PRO A 520 20.70 -9.68 8.87
CA PRO A 520 21.29 -9.35 7.57
C PRO A 520 20.32 -8.61 6.63
N ALA A 521 19.06 -9.02 6.60
CA ALA A 521 18.02 -8.39 5.80
C ALA A 521 17.68 -6.98 6.34
N LEU A 522 17.61 -6.82 7.67
CA LEU A 522 17.42 -5.51 8.31
C LEU A 522 18.58 -4.56 8.03
N ALA A 523 19.82 -5.03 8.15
CA ALA A 523 21.01 -4.24 7.85
C ALA A 523 20.99 -3.75 6.39
N ALA A 524 20.69 -4.65 5.44
CA ALA A 524 20.57 -4.30 4.04
C ALA A 524 19.46 -3.27 3.77
N ALA A 525 18.33 -3.36 4.49
CA ALA A 525 17.18 -2.46 4.32
C ALA A 525 17.39 -1.06 4.94
N ILE A 526 18.21 -0.94 5.98
CA ILE A 526 18.28 0.27 6.83
C ILE A 526 19.60 1.01 6.67
N ASP A 527 20.75 0.32 6.66
CA ASP A 527 22.06 0.95 6.87
C ASP A 527 22.48 1.89 5.73
N ALA A 528 22.01 1.62 4.51
CA ALA A 528 22.35 2.41 3.34
C ALA A 528 21.46 3.66 3.19
N LEU A 529 20.32 3.73 3.89
CA LEU A 529 19.37 4.85 3.77
C LEU A 529 19.96 6.19 4.21
N PRO A 530 20.70 6.31 5.35
CA PRO A 530 21.23 7.60 5.80
C PRO A 530 22.24 8.20 4.83
N ALA A 531 23.16 7.38 4.32
CA ALA A 531 24.17 7.84 3.36
C ALA A 531 23.52 8.28 2.04
N ALA A 532 22.57 7.48 1.53
CA ALA A 532 21.87 7.81 0.30
C ALA A 532 21.01 9.08 0.42
N LEU A 533 20.51 9.38 1.62
CA LEU A 533 19.80 10.61 1.91
C LEU A 533 20.74 11.83 2.04
N ALA A 534 21.95 11.64 2.58
CA ALA A 534 22.96 12.71 2.65
C ALA A 534 23.44 13.16 1.27
N ASP A 535 23.37 12.28 0.27
CA ASP A 535 23.66 12.58 -1.13
C ASP A 535 22.50 13.30 -1.86
N ALA A 536 21.33 13.43 -1.23
CA ALA A 536 20.21 14.18 -1.80
C ALA A 536 20.57 15.67 -1.94
N SER A 537 19.98 16.35 -2.92
CA SER A 537 20.18 17.78 -3.14
C SER A 537 18.86 18.53 -3.04
N PRO A 538 18.67 19.42 -2.04
CA PRO A 538 19.61 19.72 -0.96
C PRO A 538 19.71 18.59 0.08
N ALA A 539 20.88 18.45 0.69
CA ALA A 539 21.06 17.50 1.78
C ALA A 539 20.32 18.01 3.03
N PRO A 540 19.60 17.16 3.78
CA PRO A 540 18.95 17.57 5.01
C PRO A 540 19.99 17.99 6.07
N GLN A 541 19.72 19.06 6.81
CA GLN A 541 20.65 19.64 7.81
C GLN A 541 20.64 18.91 9.17
N GLY A 542 20.08 17.70 9.23
CA GLY A 542 19.87 16.95 10.47
C GLY A 542 18.41 16.54 10.64
N VAL A 543 18.15 15.75 11.70
CA VAL A 543 16.83 15.23 12.03
C VAL A 543 16.62 15.32 13.55
N ASP A 544 15.57 16.02 13.98
CA ASP A 544 15.25 16.23 15.40
C ASP A 544 14.55 15.01 16.01
N GLN A 545 13.68 14.35 15.25
CA GLN A 545 12.98 13.15 15.68
C GLN A 545 12.96 12.10 14.57
N LEU A 546 12.91 10.83 14.94
CA LEU A 546 12.70 9.73 14.01
C LEU A 546 11.35 9.09 14.26
N LEU A 547 10.65 8.69 13.21
CA LEU A 547 9.36 8.01 13.28
C LEU A 547 9.41 6.73 12.45
N LEU A 548 8.94 5.62 13.01
CA LEU A 548 8.73 4.39 12.26
C LEU A 548 7.31 4.33 11.70
N ALA A 549 7.18 3.84 10.46
CA ALA A 549 5.91 3.56 9.81
C ALA A 549 5.97 2.24 9.03
N GLY A 550 4.80 1.64 8.78
CA GLY A 550 4.66 0.35 8.09
C GLY A 550 4.75 -0.85 9.05
N GLY A 551 4.11 -1.97 8.70
CA GLY A 551 3.87 -3.05 9.67
C GLY A 551 5.14 -3.81 10.10
N ALA A 552 6.22 -3.80 9.31
CA ALA A 552 7.49 -4.37 9.73
C ALA A 552 8.08 -3.62 10.94
N ALA A 553 7.72 -2.34 11.14
CA ALA A 553 8.17 -1.53 12.28
C ALA A 553 7.69 -2.03 13.65
N ARG A 554 6.75 -2.99 13.68
CA ARG A 554 6.31 -3.67 14.90
C ARG A 554 7.41 -4.50 15.56
N LEU A 555 8.42 -4.92 14.80
CA LEU A 555 9.56 -5.67 15.34
C LEU A 555 10.48 -4.75 16.12
N ASP A 556 10.78 -5.11 17.37
CA ASP A 556 11.71 -4.38 18.24
C ASP A 556 13.06 -4.15 17.58
N ALA A 557 13.62 -5.21 16.98
CA ALA A 557 14.87 -5.17 16.23
C ALA A 557 14.92 -4.12 15.10
N VAL A 558 13.78 -3.78 14.47
CA VAL A 558 13.74 -2.68 13.49
C VAL A 558 14.07 -1.36 14.18
N GLY A 559 13.41 -1.05 15.28
CA GLY A 559 13.64 0.19 16.03
C GLY A 559 15.06 0.29 16.57
N GLU A 560 15.60 -0.82 17.09
CA GLU A 560 16.99 -0.89 17.54
C GLU A 560 18.00 -0.69 16.40
N ARG A 561 17.76 -1.28 15.23
CA ARG A 561 18.63 -1.10 14.06
C ARG A 561 18.57 0.33 13.53
N VAL A 562 17.37 0.90 13.38
CA VAL A 562 17.18 2.31 13.01
C VAL A 562 17.91 3.22 13.99
N GLY A 563 17.76 2.97 15.30
CA GLY A 563 18.42 3.76 16.32
C GLY A 563 19.95 3.69 16.26
N ARG A 564 20.50 2.50 15.98
CA ARG A 564 21.94 2.33 15.73
C ARG A 564 22.40 3.03 14.46
N ALA A 565 21.66 2.91 13.37
CA ALA A 565 22.04 3.46 12.06
C ALA A 565 21.95 4.99 11.99
N LEU A 566 20.99 5.60 12.70
CA LEU A 566 20.74 7.05 12.65
C LEU A 566 21.12 7.79 13.95
N GLY A 567 21.58 7.07 14.97
CA GLY A 567 22.07 7.65 16.22
C GLY A 567 20.99 8.23 17.14
N ARG A 568 19.71 7.90 16.92
CA ARG A 568 18.57 8.39 17.72
C ARG A 568 17.49 7.31 17.85
N ALA A 569 16.94 7.13 19.05
CA ALA A 569 15.80 6.21 19.24
C ALA A 569 14.58 6.72 18.46
N PRO A 570 13.92 5.88 17.64
CA PRO A 570 12.76 6.31 16.88
C PRO A 570 11.47 6.23 17.71
N LEU A 571 10.57 7.17 17.47
CA LEU A 571 9.17 7.11 17.87
C LEU A 571 8.51 5.95 17.15
N ARG A 572 7.80 5.11 17.90
CA ARG A 572 7.09 3.94 17.37
C ARG A 572 5.60 4.07 17.72
N PRO A 573 4.74 4.35 16.73
CA PRO A 573 3.29 4.32 16.92
C PRO A 573 2.83 2.97 17.47
N ALA A 574 1.73 2.94 18.20
CA ALA A 574 1.15 1.70 18.71
C ALA A 574 0.76 0.74 17.55
N ARG A 575 0.40 1.31 16.39
CA ARG A 575 -0.01 0.58 15.19
C ARG A 575 0.61 1.19 13.92
N PRO A 576 1.91 0.95 13.67
CA PRO A 576 2.63 1.58 12.56
C PRO A 576 2.09 1.18 11.18
N GLU A 577 1.39 0.05 11.06
CA GLU A 577 0.69 -0.39 9.85
C GLU A 577 -0.56 0.42 9.51
N GLU A 578 -1.16 1.10 10.49
CA GLU A 578 -2.37 1.91 10.33
C GLU A 578 -2.05 3.40 10.06
N SER A 579 -0.84 3.85 10.42
CA SER A 579 -0.46 5.28 10.48
C SER A 579 -0.70 6.04 9.19
N VAL A 580 -0.43 5.45 8.02
CA VAL A 580 -0.63 6.14 6.73
C VAL A 580 -2.12 6.37 6.44
N ALA A 581 -2.98 5.39 6.69
CA ALA A 581 -4.42 5.53 6.43
C ALA A 581 -5.09 6.48 7.45
N VAL A 582 -4.70 6.38 8.73
CA VAL A 582 -5.12 7.30 9.79
C VAL A 582 -4.71 8.73 9.45
N GLY A 583 -3.44 8.92 9.09
CA GLY A 583 -2.89 10.20 8.69
C GLY A 583 -3.54 10.81 7.46
N ALA A 584 -3.81 9.99 6.44
CA ALA A 584 -4.54 10.41 5.25
C ALA A 584 -5.97 10.85 5.58
N THR A 585 -6.61 10.24 6.59
CA THR A 585 -7.93 10.65 7.08
C THR A 585 -7.88 11.99 7.81
N ILE A 586 -6.85 12.22 8.64
CA ILE A 586 -6.60 13.52 9.28
C ILE A 586 -6.35 14.59 8.21
N TYR A 587 -5.54 14.27 7.20
CA TYR A 587 -5.28 15.16 6.07
C TYR A 587 -6.57 15.50 5.31
N ALA A 588 -7.39 14.49 5.02
CA ALA A 588 -8.70 14.67 4.41
C ALA A 588 -9.54 15.67 5.22
N ARG A 589 -9.61 15.48 6.54
CA ARG A 589 -10.36 16.35 7.46
C ARG A 589 -9.88 17.80 7.40
N ARG A 590 -8.56 18.03 7.45
CA ARG A 590 -7.97 19.38 7.33
C ARG A 590 -8.31 20.04 5.99
N LEU A 591 -8.37 19.28 4.89
CA LEU A 591 -8.81 19.81 3.61
C LEU A 591 -10.29 20.23 3.62
N GLN A 592 -11.18 19.41 4.21
CA GLN A 592 -12.59 19.77 4.32
C GLN A 592 -12.79 21.04 5.15
N GLU A 593 -12.06 21.16 6.27
CA GLU A 593 -12.12 22.32 7.16
C GLU A 593 -11.63 23.60 6.48
N ARG A 594 -10.59 23.52 5.63
CA ARG A 594 -10.09 24.66 4.87
C ARG A 594 -11.00 25.09 3.73
N GLU A 595 -11.63 24.13 3.04
CA GLU A 595 -12.65 24.47 2.02
C GLU A 595 -13.86 25.20 2.63
N PHE A 596 -14.12 25.05 3.94
CA PHE A 596 -15.27 25.65 4.63
C PHE A 596 -14.92 26.85 5.54
N GLY A 597 -13.74 26.89 6.16
CA GLY A 597 -13.32 27.91 7.12
C GLY A 597 -12.98 29.28 6.52
N GLY A 598 -13.12 29.42 5.20
CA GLY A 598 -13.06 30.70 4.49
C GLY A 598 -14.42 31.35 4.21
N ALA A 599 -15.52 30.79 4.73
CA ALA A 599 -16.87 31.34 4.62
C ALA A 599 -17.24 32.25 5.80
#